data_AF-A0AAV6B0L0-F1
#
_entry.id   AF-A0AAV6B0L0-F1
#
_cell.length_a   1.000
_cell.length_b   1.000
_cell.length_c   1.000
_cell.angle_alpha   90.00
_cell.angle_beta   90.00
_cell.angle_gamma   90.00
#
_symmetry.space_group_name_H-M   'P 1'
#
loop_
_entity.id
_entity.type
_entity.pdbx_description
1 polymer ?
#
loop_
_entity_poly.entity_id
_entity_poly.type
_entity_poly.pdbx_seq_one_letter_code
_entity_poly.pdbx_strand_id
1 'polypeptide(L)'
;MHQFAALLILALVWTTAPSLAAETKTKNVFLITADGLRWEEVFRGAELMPISKELGNFGNSNFIRKEFWRETPAARREVLLPFLWGTVAKQGQLWGNRDQGSEVRVSNGHNFSYPGYNEFLTGIADPRIDSNDKKLNPNTNVFEWLNSKPAYRGRVAVAVNWDVLPWILNAPRAGFPVWSAWDVPEGTRRLPVPDALTEMAERSRTVWANVV
;
A
#
# COMPACT_ATOMS: atom_id res chain seq x y z
N MET A 1 -71.61 -2.16 -31.48
CA MET A 1 -70.90 -0.95 -31.00
C MET A 1 -69.56 -1.43 -30.45
N HIS A 2 -68.55 -1.59 -31.32
CA HIS A 2 -67.37 -0.70 -31.42
C HIS A 2 -66.76 -0.45 -30.02
N GLN A 3 -65.56 -0.94 -29.72
CA GLN A 3 -64.33 -0.29 -30.16
C GLN A 3 -63.12 -1.24 -30.16
N PHE A 4 -62.31 -1.09 -31.21
CA PHE A 4 -60.99 -1.68 -31.41
C PHE A 4 -60.00 -1.13 -30.38
N ALA A 5 -59.31 -1.99 -29.63
CA ALA A 5 -58.11 -1.62 -28.88
C ALA A 5 -56.88 -1.95 -29.75
N ALA A 6 -56.32 -0.91 -30.38
CA ALA A 6 -55.08 -1.00 -31.13
C ALA A 6 -53.89 -1.15 -30.17
N LEU A 7 -53.17 -2.27 -30.27
CA LEU A 7 -51.88 -2.48 -29.63
C LEU A 7 -50.81 -1.68 -30.38
N LEU A 8 -50.34 -0.59 -29.79
CA LEU A 8 -49.13 0.12 -30.22
C LEU A 8 -47.93 -0.52 -29.51
N ILE A 9 -47.22 -1.42 -30.19
CA ILE A 9 -45.91 -1.91 -29.74
C ILE A 9 -44.87 -0.88 -30.18
N LEU A 10 -44.44 -0.01 -29.26
CA LEU A 10 -43.32 0.90 -29.48
C LEU A 10 -42.02 0.10 -29.29
N ALA A 11 -41.41 -0.35 -30.38
CA ALA A 11 -40.10 -0.99 -30.36
C ALA A 11 -39.02 0.07 -30.04
N LEU A 12 -38.62 0.13 -28.77
CA LEU A 12 -37.53 0.98 -28.30
C LEU A 12 -36.19 0.34 -28.71
N VAL A 13 -35.68 0.70 -29.89
CA VAL A 13 -34.33 0.31 -30.32
C VAL A 13 -33.32 1.05 -29.43
N TRP A 14 -32.82 0.36 -28.41
CA TRP A 14 -31.67 0.80 -27.63
C TRP A 14 -30.44 0.66 -28.52
N THR A 15 -30.02 1.77 -29.15
CA THR A 15 -28.70 1.86 -29.76
C THR A 15 -27.65 1.88 -28.66
N THR A 16 -27.16 0.70 -28.29
CA THR A 16 -25.95 0.56 -27.46
C THR A 16 -24.76 1.01 -28.30
N ALA A 17 -24.51 2.32 -28.37
CA ALA A 17 -23.23 2.81 -28.85
C ALA A 17 -22.14 2.18 -27.96
N PRO A 18 -21.20 1.38 -28.51
CA PRO A 18 -20.11 0.87 -27.71
C PRO A 18 -19.33 2.08 -27.19
N SER A 19 -19.27 2.22 -25.87
CA SER A 19 -18.33 3.14 -25.24
C SER A 19 -16.94 2.67 -25.64
N LEU A 20 -16.33 3.34 -26.62
CA LEU A 20 -14.92 3.19 -26.92
C LEU A 20 -14.17 3.77 -25.72
N ALA A 21 -13.92 2.92 -24.72
CA ALA A 21 -13.04 3.25 -23.62
C ALA A 21 -11.70 3.67 -24.22
N ALA A 22 -11.34 4.95 -24.07
CA ALA A 22 -10.08 5.46 -24.55
C ALA A 22 -8.93 4.61 -23.98
N GLU A 23 -7.97 4.24 -24.83
CA GLU A 23 -6.84 3.43 -24.39
C GLU A 23 -6.10 4.15 -23.27
N THR A 24 -6.02 3.53 -22.10
CA THR A 24 -5.31 4.13 -20.98
C THR A 24 -3.81 4.15 -21.28
N LYS A 25 -3.17 5.29 -20.99
CA LYS A 25 -1.71 5.41 -21.08
C LYS A 25 -0.99 4.59 -20.01
N THR A 26 -1.69 4.26 -18.91
CA THR A 26 -1.14 3.49 -17.79
C THR A 26 -0.82 2.07 -18.22
N LYS A 27 0.47 1.73 -18.23
CA LYS A 27 0.94 0.37 -18.57
C LYS A 27 1.33 -0.46 -17.35
N ASN A 28 1.68 0.18 -16.23
CA ASN A 28 2.11 -0.47 -15.00
C ASN A 28 1.46 0.17 -13.78
N VAL A 29 1.25 -0.62 -12.74
CA VAL A 29 0.76 -0.17 -11.42
C VAL A 29 1.74 -0.66 -10.37
N PHE A 30 2.15 0.24 -9.48
CA PHE A 30 3.03 -0.05 -8.36
C PHE A 30 2.32 0.33 -7.06
N LEU A 31 2.33 -0.58 -6.09
CA LEU A 31 1.99 -0.28 -4.71
C LEU A 31 3.27 -0.27 -3.90
N ILE A 32 3.59 0.88 -3.31
CA ILE A 32 4.76 1.08 -2.47
C ILE A 32 4.25 1.42 -1.08
N THR A 33 4.67 0.64 -0.09
CA THR A 33 4.27 0.81 1.30
C THR A 33 5.49 1.14 2.15
N ALA A 34 5.33 2.07 3.09
CA ALA A 34 6.30 2.34 4.14
C ALA A 34 5.61 2.10 5.48
N ASP A 35 6.28 1.38 6.38
CA ASP A 35 5.79 1.12 7.73
C ASP A 35 6.36 2.15 8.72
N GLY A 36 5.63 2.45 9.79
CA GLY A 36 6.05 3.37 10.84
C GLY A 36 6.09 4.86 10.47
N LEU A 37 5.59 5.25 9.29
CA LEU A 37 5.53 6.65 8.85
C LEU A 37 4.23 7.30 9.33
N ARG A 38 4.31 8.32 10.20
CA ARG A 38 3.12 9.02 10.69
C ARG A 38 2.67 10.08 9.69
N TRP A 39 1.39 10.41 9.72
CA TRP A 39 0.84 11.43 8.83
C TRP A 39 1.41 12.82 9.18
N GLU A 40 1.82 13.05 10.42
CA GLU A 40 2.50 14.27 10.85
C GLU A 40 3.82 14.47 10.11
N GLU A 41 4.68 13.44 9.98
CA GLU A 41 5.90 13.56 9.15
C GLU A 41 5.56 13.90 7.70
N VAL A 42 4.50 13.28 7.17
CA VAL A 42 4.07 13.52 5.78
C VAL A 42 3.64 14.97 5.60
N PHE A 43 2.75 15.49 6.45
CA PHE A 43 2.07 16.78 6.21
C PHE A 43 2.69 17.98 6.93
N ARG A 44 3.33 17.76 8.07
CA ARG A 44 3.98 18.80 8.91
C ARG A 44 5.50 18.80 8.81
N GLY A 45 6.08 17.72 8.26
CA GLY A 45 7.52 17.51 8.18
C GLY A 45 8.12 17.11 9.51
N ALA A 46 9.43 17.31 9.66
CA ALA A 46 10.14 16.92 10.87
C ALA A 46 9.60 17.64 12.12
N GLU A 47 9.32 16.90 13.20
CA GLU A 47 8.83 17.46 14.46
C GLU A 47 9.95 17.49 15.51
N LEU A 48 9.96 18.49 16.40
CA LEU A 48 10.99 18.61 17.44
C LEU A 48 10.98 17.44 18.42
N MET A 49 9.80 16.87 18.69
CA MET A 49 9.64 15.78 19.64
C MET A 49 10.44 14.52 19.21
N PRO A 50 10.28 13.98 17.97
CA PRO A 50 11.15 12.91 17.45
C PRO A 50 12.62 13.29 17.27
N ILE A 51 12.96 14.57 17.13
CA ILE A 51 14.35 15.02 16.98
C ILE A 51 15.06 15.05 18.34
N SER A 52 14.32 15.26 19.43
CA SER A 52 14.91 15.45 20.76
C SER A 52 15.64 14.19 21.23
N LYS A 53 16.72 14.38 21.98
CA LYS A 53 17.49 13.27 22.54
C LYS A 53 16.64 12.41 23.49
N GLU A 54 15.74 13.05 24.22
CA GLU A 54 14.90 12.44 25.26
C GLU A 54 13.79 11.56 24.67
N LEU A 55 13.19 11.96 23.55
CA LEU A 55 12.01 11.29 22.99
C LEU A 55 12.29 10.57 21.66
N GLY A 56 13.27 11.04 20.90
CA GLY A 56 13.72 10.41 19.66
C GLY A 56 14.78 9.31 19.83
N ASN A 57 15.51 9.32 20.95
CA ASN A 57 16.62 8.39 21.24
C ASN A 57 17.69 8.31 20.13
N PHE A 58 17.88 9.40 19.36
CA PHE A 58 18.93 9.48 18.35
C PHE A 58 20.19 10.12 18.92
N GLY A 59 21.35 9.51 18.66
CA GLY A 59 22.64 10.00 19.17
C GLY A 59 23.09 11.37 18.64
N ASN A 60 22.46 11.89 17.57
CA ASN A 60 22.89 13.12 16.92
C ASN A 60 21.72 14.07 16.54
N SER A 61 20.94 14.48 17.54
CA SER A 61 19.82 15.42 17.39
C SER A 61 20.21 16.74 16.71
N ASN A 62 21.43 17.24 16.91
CA ASN A 62 21.91 18.48 16.29
C ASN A 62 22.02 18.35 14.77
N PHE A 63 22.55 17.23 14.28
CA PHE A 63 22.61 16.95 12.85
C PHE A 63 21.19 16.83 12.26
N ILE A 64 20.33 16.02 12.86
CA ILE A 64 18.95 15.82 12.37
C ILE A 64 18.20 17.15 12.31
N ARG A 65 18.34 18.00 13.35
CA ARG A 65 17.75 19.34 13.36
C ARG A 65 18.30 20.19 12.23
N LYS A 66 19.62 20.26 12.05
CA LYS A 66 20.25 21.05 10.99
C LYS A 66 19.74 20.64 9.61
N GLU A 67 19.70 19.34 9.34
CA GLU A 67 19.29 18.83 8.03
C GLU A 67 17.80 19.07 7.78
N PHE A 68 16.93 18.70 8.72
CA PHE A 68 15.49 18.54 8.46
C PHE A 68 14.57 19.61 9.08
N TRP A 69 15.05 20.44 10.02
CA TRP A 69 14.20 21.46 10.65
C TRP A 69 14.13 22.76 9.84
N ARG A 70 12.93 23.33 9.72
CA ARG A 70 12.64 24.64 9.12
C ARG A 70 11.50 25.29 9.91
N GLU A 71 11.35 26.60 9.83
CA GLU A 71 10.34 27.34 10.60
C GLU A 71 8.90 26.94 10.23
N THR A 72 8.63 26.68 8.96
CA THR A 72 7.28 26.39 8.48
C THR A 72 7.06 24.89 8.20
N PRO A 73 5.86 24.34 8.46
CA PRO A 73 5.53 22.95 8.11
C PRO A 73 5.75 22.63 6.63
N ALA A 74 5.44 23.59 5.74
CA ALA A 74 5.65 23.45 4.31
C ALA A 74 7.14 23.28 3.94
N ALA A 75 8.03 24.10 4.52
CA ALA A 75 9.46 23.95 4.28
C ALA A 75 10.02 22.66 4.90
N ARG A 76 9.51 22.25 6.08
CA ARG A 76 9.96 21.02 6.75
C ARG A 76 9.61 19.76 5.97
N ARG A 77 8.36 19.64 5.50
CA ARG A 77 7.91 18.45 4.77
C ARG A 77 8.58 18.32 3.41
N GLU A 78 8.89 19.44 2.75
CA GLU A 78 9.66 19.45 1.49
C GLU A 78 11.10 18.98 1.70
N VAL A 79 11.75 19.37 2.79
CA VAL A 79 13.11 18.90 3.10
C VAL A 79 13.13 17.45 3.59
N LEU A 80 12.14 17.03 4.37
CA LEU A 80 12.05 15.66 4.89
C LEU A 80 11.67 14.64 3.82
N LEU A 81 10.72 14.97 2.94
CA LEU A 81 10.19 14.09 1.91
C LEU A 81 10.18 14.78 0.53
N PRO A 82 11.37 15.10 -0.03
CA PRO A 82 11.50 15.94 -1.21
C PRO A 82 10.85 15.35 -2.47
N PHE A 83 10.89 14.04 -2.66
CA PHE A 83 10.23 13.41 -3.80
C PHE A 83 8.69 13.45 -3.67
N LEU A 84 8.17 13.20 -2.47
CA LEU A 84 6.73 13.21 -2.22
C LEU A 84 6.14 14.60 -2.47
N TRP A 85 6.74 15.64 -1.89
CA TRP A 85 6.24 17.02 -2.02
C TRP A 85 6.68 17.71 -3.32
N GLY A 86 7.84 17.34 -3.86
CA GLY A 86 8.37 17.89 -5.11
C GLY A 86 7.74 17.30 -6.37
N THR A 87 7.31 16.03 -6.33
CA THR A 87 6.79 15.30 -7.50
C THR A 87 5.35 14.82 -7.28
N VAL A 88 5.13 13.95 -6.29
CA VAL A 88 3.83 13.27 -6.11
C VAL A 88 2.72 14.26 -5.80
N ALA A 89 2.94 15.22 -4.90
CA ALA A 89 1.96 16.23 -4.54
C ALA A 89 1.59 17.16 -5.71
N LYS A 90 2.53 17.39 -6.66
CA LYS A 90 2.33 18.29 -7.80
C LYS A 90 1.71 17.59 -9.01
N GLN A 91 1.95 16.30 -9.16
CA GLN A 91 1.55 15.51 -10.33
C GLN A 91 0.51 14.44 -9.99
N GLY A 92 0.06 14.40 -8.74
CA GLY A 92 -0.83 13.38 -8.20
C GLY A 92 -1.68 13.94 -7.08
N GLN A 93 -2.06 13.07 -6.15
CA GLN A 93 -2.99 13.39 -5.07
C GLN A 93 -2.42 12.88 -3.75
N LEU A 94 -2.61 13.66 -2.68
CA LEU A 94 -2.29 13.27 -1.31
C LEU A 94 -3.56 13.31 -0.47
N TRP A 95 -3.76 12.27 0.33
CA TRP A 95 -4.91 12.10 1.22
C TRP A 95 -4.41 11.86 2.65
N GLY A 96 -5.19 12.27 3.65
CA GLY A 96 -4.87 12.05 5.07
C GLY A 96 -4.30 13.27 5.81
N ASN A 97 -4.40 14.48 5.23
CA ASN A 97 -4.05 15.70 5.93
C ASN A 97 -5.15 16.11 6.92
N ARG A 98 -5.01 15.67 8.18
CA ARG A 98 -6.00 15.96 9.23
C ARG A 98 -6.09 17.44 9.60
N ASP A 99 -5.00 18.20 9.42
CA ASP A 99 -5.00 19.67 9.61
C ASP A 99 -5.88 20.39 8.58
N GLN A 100 -6.28 19.70 7.51
CA GLN A 100 -7.18 20.20 6.47
C GLN A 100 -8.49 19.42 6.40
N GLY A 101 -8.81 18.63 7.42
CA GLY A 101 -10.03 17.80 7.46
C GLY A 101 -10.03 16.61 6.50
N SER A 102 -8.90 16.27 5.87
CA SER A 102 -8.77 15.06 5.04
C SER A 102 -8.40 13.88 5.92
N GLU A 103 -9.36 13.02 6.21
CA GLU A 103 -9.19 11.87 7.08
C GLU A 103 -9.07 10.57 6.28
N VAL A 104 -8.02 9.80 6.56
CA VAL A 104 -7.85 8.41 6.10
C VAL A 104 -7.67 7.55 7.35
N ARG A 105 -8.52 6.52 7.48
CA ARG A 105 -8.53 5.60 8.61
C ARG A 105 -8.74 4.17 8.13
N VAL A 106 -8.12 3.25 8.85
CA VAL A 106 -8.48 1.84 8.79
C VAL A 106 -9.77 1.60 9.57
N SER A 107 -10.54 0.61 9.15
CA SER A 107 -11.81 0.19 9.75
C SER A 107 -11.69 -1.10 10.57
N ASN A 108 -10.54 -1.77 10.55
CA ASN A 108 -10.31 -3.03 11.27
C ASN A 108 -10.36 -2.95 12.81
N GLY A 109 -10.29 -1.76 13.40
CA GLY A 109 -10.36 -1.58 14.86
C GLY A 109 -9.12 -2.04 15.66
N HIS A 110 -8.14 -2.67 15.01
CA HIS A 110 -6.92 -3.17 15.63
C HIS A 110 -5.76 -2.17 15.57
N ASN A 111 -5.67 -1.36 14.52
CA ASN A 111 -4.65 -0.31 14.33
C ASN A 111 -3.19 -0.80 14.36
N PHE A 112 -2.91 -2.02 13.89
CA PHE A 112 -1.55 -2.53 13.69
C PHE A 112 -1.39 -3.28 12.37
N SER A 113 -0.15 -3.71 12.08
CA SER A 113 0.33 -4.15 10.77
C SER A 113 -0.57 -5.15 10.03
N TYR A 114 -0.62 -6.45 10.40
CA TYR A 114 -1.33 -7.46 9.59
C TYR A 114 -2.80 -7.05 9.29
N PRO A 115 -3.65 -6.72 10.28
CA PRO A 115 -5.02 -6.27 10.00
C PRO A 115 -5.09 -5.10 9.02
N GLY A 116 -4.17 -4.13 9.15
CA GLY A 116 -4.06 -2.98 8.22
C GLY A 116 -3.66 -3.39 6.81
N TYR A 117 -2.64 -4.23 6.65
CA TYR A 117 -2.22 -4.76 5.34
C TYR A 117 -3.34 -5.58 4.70
N ASN A 118 -4.03 -6.44 5.46
CA ASN A 118 -5.19 -7.17 4.95
C ASN A 118 -6.25 -6.20 4.41
N GLU A 119 -6.59 -5.17 5.18
CA GLU A 119 -7.66 -4.26 4.83
C GLU A 119 -7.42 -3.53 3.51
N PHE A 120 -6.24 -2.94 3.29
CA PHE A 120 -5.99 -2.24 2.03
C PHE A 120 -5.67 -3.17 0.86
N LEU A 121 -5.15 -4.38 1.10
CA LEU A 121 -4.86 -5.35 0.03
C LEU A 121 -6.11 -6.07 -0.48
N THR A 122 -7.13 -6.22 0.38
CA THR A 122 -8.37 -6.95 0.07
C THR A 122 -9.58 -6.02 -0.08
N GLY A 123 -9.48 -4.79 0.42
CA GLY A 123 -10.56 -3.80 0.45
C GLY A 123 -11.55 -4.00 1.61
N ILE A 124 -11.31 -4.95 2.52
CA ILE A 124 -12.25 -5.32 3.59
C ILE A 124 -11.49 -5.60 4.89
N ALA A 125 -11.96 -5.03 6.00
CA ALA A 125 -11.53 -5.42 7.33
C ALA A 125 -12.07 -6.81 7.71
N ASP A 126 -11.21 -7.68 8.23
CA ASP A 126 -11.60 -9.04 8.63
C ASP A 126 -11.27 -9.25 10.12
N PRO A 127 -12.28 -9.43 10.99
CA PRO A 127 -12.07 -9.59 12.42
C PRO A 127 -11.36 -10.89 12.80
N ARG A 128 -11.19 -11.83 11.86
CA ARG A 128 -10.37 -13.04 12.06
C ARG A 128 -8.87 -12.76 11.97
N ILE A 129 -8.48 -11.59 11.44
CA ILE A 129 -7.10 -11.15 11.29
C ILE A 129 -6.80 -10.20 12.45
N ASP A 130 -6.36 -10.77 13.56
CA ASP A 130 -6.23 -10.12 14.87
C ASP A 130 -4.83 -10.24 15.47
N SER A 131 -3.85 -10.68 14.69
CA SER A 131 -2.46 -10.93 15.11
C SER A 131 -1.47 -10.74 13.96
N ASN A 132 -0.20 -10.50 14.29
CA ASN A 132 0.93 -10.51 13.34
C ASN A 132 1.52 -11.92 13.15
N ASP A 133 0.85 -12.96 13.64
CA ASP A 133 1.30 -14.33 13.50
C ASP A 133 1.45 -14.70 12.02
N LYS A 134 2.39 -15.60 11.75
CA LYS A 134 2.66 -16.20 10.44
C LYS A 134 1.55 -17.18 10.02
N LYS A 135 0.32 -16.69 9.94
CA LYS A 135 -0.89 -17.39 9.45
C LYS A 135 -1.19 -16.92 8.04
N LEU A 136 -1.47 -17.85 7.14
CA LEU A 136 -1.84 -17.50 5.76
C LEU A 136 -3.16 -16.73 5.74
N ASN A 137 -3.20 -15.60 5.03
CA ASN A 137 -4.41 -14.79 4.92
C ASN A 137 -5.49 -15.57 4.15
N PRO A 138 -6.68 -15.82 4.74
CA PRO A 138 -7.77 -16.50 4.03
C PRO A 138 -8.31 -15.67 2.87
N ASN A 139 -8.19 -14.33 2.90
CA ASN A 139 -8.77 -13.43 1.93
C ASN A 139 -7.93 -13.34 0.65
N THR A 140 -8.58 -13.26 -0.51
CA THR A 140 -7.92 -13.00 -1.78
C THR A 140 -7.56 -11.52 -1.87
N ASN A 141 -6.27 -11.22 -1.98
CA ASN A 141 -5.83 -9.84 -2.21
C ASN A 141 -5.91 -9.45 -3.69
N VAL A 142 -5.87 -8.14 -3.97
CA VAL A 142 -5.98 -7.59 -5.32
C VAL A 142 -4.92 -8.14 -6.29
N PHE A 143 -3.70 -8.40 -5.82
CA PHE A 143 -2.61 -8.91 -6.67
C PHE A 143 -2.77 -10.39 -7.00
N GLU A 144 -3.26 -11.20 -6.05
CA GLU A 144 -3.67 -12.58 -6.28
C GLU A 144 -4.80 -12.63 -7.31
N TRP A 145 -5.83 -11.78 -7.12
CA TRP A 145 -6.94 -11.68 -8.06
C TRP A 145 -6.46 -11.26 -9.45
N LEU A 146 -5.56 -10.27 -9.57
CA LEU A 146 -4.97 -9.86 -10.84
C LEU A 146 -4.18 -11.02 -11.47
N ASN A 147 -3.34 -11.72 -10.71
CA ASN A 147 -2.54 -12.83 -11.22
C ASN A 147 -3.40 -14.02 -11.73
N SER A 148 -4.66 -14.12 -11.28
CA SER A 148 -5.63 -15.08 -11.81
C SER A 148 -6.19 -14.70 -13.19
N LYS A 149 -6.14 -13.42 -13.58
CA LYS A 149 -6.70 -12.91 -14.84
C LYS A 149 -5.77 -13.21 -16.02
N PRO A 150 -6.29 -13.70 -17.16
CA PRO A 150 -5.47 -13.95 -18.36
C PRO A 150 -4.61 -12.76 -18.80
N ALA A 151 -5.12 -11.53 -18.67
CA ALA A 151 -4.40 -10.31 -19.05
C ALA A 151 -3.17 -9.98 -18.17
N TYR A 152 -3.12 -10.48 -16.93
CA TYR A 152 -2.10 -10.12 -15.94
C TYR A 152 -1.34 -11.32 -15.39
N ARG A 153 -1.75 -12.56 -15.72
CA ARG A 153 -1.06 -13.78 -15.31
C ARG A 153 0.42 -13.73 -15.69
N GLY A 154 1.30 -13.94 -14.72
CA GLY A 154 2.75 -13.87 -14.90
C GLY A 154 3.32 -12.45 -15.04
N ARG A 155 2.50 -11.42 -14.83
CA ARG A 155 2.90 -9.99 -14.85
C ARG A 155 2.78 -9.31 -13.48
N VAL A 156 2.58 -10.11 -12.43
CA VAL A 156 2.54 -9.67 -11.04
C VAL A 156 3.80 -10.20 -10.36
N ALA A 157 4.48 -9.35 -9.60
CA ALA A 157 5.64 -9.71 -8.79
C ALA A 157 5.68 -8.83 -7.55
N VAL A 158 6.25 -9.33 -6.46
CA VAL A 158 6.28 -8.61 -5.19
C VAL A 158 7.67 -8.71 -4.56
N ALA A 159 8.11 -7.61 -3.94
CA ALA A 159 9.32 -7.53 -3.13
C ALA A 159 8.91 -7.03 -1.73
N VAL A 160 9.34 -7.71 -0.68
CA VAL A 160 8.96 -7.40 0.72
C VAL A 160 10.16 -7.31 1.63
N ASN A 161 10.06 -6.50 2.68
CA ASN A 161 11.09 -6.28 3.69
C ASN A 161 10.64 -6.63 5.12
N TRP A 162 9.45 -7.21 5.28
CA TRP A 162 8.93 -7.71 6.57
C TRP A 162 8.59 -9.19 6.45
N ASP A 163 9.01 -9.97 7.45
CA ASP A 163 8.93 -11.43 7.47
C ASP A 163 7.52 -11.99 7.62
N VAL A 164 6.47 -11.16 7.80
CA VAL A 164 5.08 -11.63 7.84
C VAL A 164 4.36 -11.37 6.51
N LEU A 165 4.83 -10.41 5.68
CA LEU A 165 4.18 -10.06 4.42
C LEU A 165 3.93 -11.24 3.47
N PRO A 166 4.85 -12.21 3.30
CA PRO A 166 4.57 -13.39 2.48
C PRO A 166 3.34 -14.20 2.94
N TRP A 167 3.04 -14.20 4.23
CA TRP A 167 1.85 -14.85 4.80
C TRP A 167 0.59 -14.01 4.59
N ILE A 168 0.69 -12.68 4.75
CA ILE A 168 -0.40 -11.72 4.50
C ILE A 168 -0.86 -11.76 3.04
N LEU A 169 0.10 -11.90 2.12
CA LEU A 169 -0.16 -12.03 0.69
C LEU A 169 -0.65 -13.42 0.29
N ASN A 170 -0.57 -14.39 1.21
CA ASN A 170 -0.76 -15.80 0.94
C ASN A 170 0.04 -16.25 -0.31
N ALA A 171 1.35 -16.03 -0.27
CA ALA A 171 2.23 -16.19 -1.43
C ALA A 171 2.16 -17.58 -2.13
N PRO A 172 2.00 -18.72 -1.43
CA PRO A 172 1.83 -20.02 -2.09
C PRO A 172 0.56 -20.09 -2.94
N ARG A 173 -0.57 -19.63 -2.40
CA ARG A 173 -1.85 -19.62 -3.12
C ARG A 173 -1.85 -18.59 -4.25
N ALA A 174 -1.26 -17.42 -4.00
CA ALA A 174 -1.27 -16.32 -4.94
C ALA A 174 -0.46 -16.57 -6.22
N GLY A 175 0.59 -17.41 -6.14
CA GLY A 175 1.31 -17.96 -7.29
C GLY A 175 2.16 -16.96 -8.09
N PHE A 176 2.18 -15.68 -7.70
CA PHE A 176 3.12 -14.71 -8.24
C PHE A 176 4.49 -14.83 -7.54
N PRO A 177 5.60 -14.55 -8.24
CA PRO A 177 6.92 -14.58 -7.63
C PRO A 177 7.07 -13.50 -6.54
N VAL A 178 7.62 -13.91 -5.39
CA VAL A 178 7.90 -13.04 -4.24
C VAL A 178 9.41 -13.04 -3.96
N TRP A 179 10.00 -11.85 -3.89
CA TRP A 179 11.31 -11.68 -3.29
C TRP A 179 11.17 -11.28 -1.82
N SER A 180 11.89 -11.99 -0.97
CA SER A 180 12.03 -11.71 0.46
C SER A 180 13.43 -12.17 0.86
N ALA A 181 14.25 -11.26 1.37
CA ALA A 181 15.13 -11.60 2.49
C ALA A 181 14.19 -12.05 3.62
N TRP A 182 14.42 -13.02 4.50
CA TRP A 182 13.41 -13.71 5.34
C TRP A 182 12.79 -14.96 4.68
N ASP A 183 12.35 -15.85 5.56
CA ASP A 183 11.62 -17.05 5.18
C ASP A 183 10.28 -16.70 4.54
N VAL A 184 9.78 -17.61 3.74
CA VAL A 184 8.46 -17.51 3.11
C VAL A 184 7.71 -18.81 3.37
N PRO A 185 6.37 -18.82 3.31
CA PRO A 185 5.59 -20.03 3.42
C PRO A 185 6.00 -21.05 2.35
N GLU A 186 5.94 -22.34 2.71
CA GLU A 186 6.18 -23.44 1.78
C GLU A 186 5.29 -23.33 0.53
N GLY A 187 5.84 -23.65 -0.65
CA GLY A 187 5.14 -23.52 -1.93
C GLY A 187 5.17 -22.11 -2.54
N THR A 188 5.76 -21.12 -1.85
CA THR A 188 5.97 -19.78 -2.43
C THR A 188 6.93 -19.81 -3.61
N ARG A 189 6.51 -19.26 -4.75
CA ARG A 189 7.39 -19.02 -5.89
C ARG A 189 8.36 -17.88 -5.57
N ARG A 190 9.67 -18.16 -5.57
CA ARG A 190 10.69 -17.11 -5.34
C ARG A 190 10.87 -16.25 -6.60
N LEU A 191 10.95 -14.94 -6.41
CA LEU A 191 11.39 -14.00 -7.44
C LEU A 191 12.94 -13.98 -7.44
N PRO A 192 13.59 -14.35 -8.55
CA PRO A 192 15.05 -14.25 -8.64
C PRO A 192 15.48 -12.79 -8.64
N VAL A 193 16.43 -12.46 -7.79
CA VAL A 193 17.11 -11.16 -7.78
C VAL A 193 18.62 -11.38 -7.73
N PRO A 194 19.45 -10.40 -8.14
CA PRO A 194 20.88 -10.46 -7.89
C PRO A 194 21.21 -10.68 -6.41
N ASP A 195 22.18 -11.54 -6.11
CA ASP A 195 22.57 -11.90 -4.74
C ASP A 195 22.92 -10.67 -3.87
N ALA A 196 23.49 -9.63 -4.48
CA ALA A 196 23.81 -8.37 -3.81
C ALA A 196 22.59 -7.69 -3.17
N LEU A 197 21.40 -7.80 -3.78
CA LEU A 197 20.17 -7.25 -3.20
C LEU A 197 19.73 -8.05 -1.96
N THR A 198 19.89 -9.37 -2.01
CA THR A 198 19.66 -10.22 -0.85
C THR A 198 20.62 -9.85 0.27
N GLU A 199 21.94 -9.82 0.01
CA GLU A 199 22.98 -9.47 0.98
C GLU A 199 22.76 -8.11 1.64
N MET A 200 22.42 -7.08 0.85
CA MET A 200 22.10 -5.76 1.37
C MET A 200 20.91 -5.82 2.35
N ALA A 201 19.85 -6.51 1.96
CA ALA A 201 18.63 -6.61 2.76
C ALA A 201 18.86 -7.42 4.05
N GLU A 202 19.65 -8.49 4.01
CA GLU A 202 20.00 -9.27 5.22
C GLU A 202 20.74 -8.42 6.25
N ARG A 203 21.66 -7.56 5.80
CA ARG A 203 22.41 -6.64 6.67
C ARG A 203 21.57 -5.51 7.25
N SER A 204 20.44 -5.18 6.62
CA SER A 204 19.50 -4.17 7.12
C SER A 204 18.38 -4.74 7.98
N ARG A 205 18.38 -6.06 8.27
CA ARG A 205 17.35 -6.66 9.12
C ARG A 205 17.54 -6.19 10.57
N THR A 206 16.74 -5.23 10.99
CA THR A 206 16.59 -4.93 12.41
C THR A 206 15.66 -5.97 13.03
N VAL A 207 16.23 -6.93 13.75
CA VAL A 207 15.45 -7.83 14.62
C VAL A 207 15.19 -7.09 15.92
N TRP A 208 13.97 -6.59 16.11
CA TRP A 208 13.57 -6.01 17.38
C TRP A 208 13.37 -7.15 18.38
N ALA A 209 14.27 -7.28 19.35
CA ALA A 209 14.33 -8.41 20.29
C ALA A 209 13.05 -8.66 21.11
N ASN A 210 12.09 -7.73 21.10
CA ASN A 210 10.86 -7.76 21.89
C ASN A 210 9.58 -7.51 21.06
N VAL A 211 9.60 -7.73 19.74
CA VAL A 211 8.43 -7.55 18.85
C VAL A 211 8.01 -8.89 18.21
N VAL A 212 8.24 -10.00 18.91
CA VAL A 212 7.81 -11.35 18.53
C VAL A 212 6.64 -11.78 19.40
#